data_AF-A0A450WFW7-F1
#
_entry.id   AF-A0A450WFW7-F1
#
_cell.length_a   1.000
_cell.length_b   1.000
_cell.length_c   1.000
_cell.angle_alpha   90.00
_cell.angle_beta   90.00
_cell.angle_gamma   90.00
#
_symmetry.space_group_name_H-M   'P 1'
#
loop_
_entity.id
_entity.type
_entity.pdbx_description
1 polymer ?
#
loop_
_entity_poly.entity_id
_entity_poly.type
_entity_poly.pdbx_seq_one_letter_code
_entity_poly.pdbx_strand_id
1 'polypeptide(L)'
;MDSRPFFELDLASFDEHHIKELKKFTKSAFSLEDILTTANTLKYTREIKKILDDELKEPSEDFVRFFIPLVYDGRATQSIVEEFTGIVKEARKQFINEKINERLKSALSAEDEESSNTNEPHNAKQVIEDDGIETTEEEIEGYHIVKAILRQVVDVHGVFIRDTKSYCGILLDDNNRKPICRLRFNYSNKYIGLFSNKIEEKVPIDNPDDIFKYADRIQAVIAEYDEE
;
A
#
# COMPACT_ATOMS: atom_id res chain seq x y z
N MET A 1 -24.34 28.67 -17.14
CA MET A 1 -24.14 27.30 -16.65
C MET A 1 -22.64 27.05 -16.62
N ASP A 2 -22.13 26.50 -15.53
CA ASP A 2 -20.69 26.24 -15.35
C ASP A 2 -20.25 25.16 -16.35
N SER A 3 -19.05 25.29 -16.93
CA SER A 3 -18.58 24.40 -18.02
C SER A 3 -18.04 23.06 -17.53
N ARG A 4 -17.80 22.93 -16.21
CA ARG A 4 -17.32 21.70 -15.56
C ARG A 4 -18.26 21.29 -14.42
N PRO A 5 -18.56 19.99 -14.28
CA PRO A 5 -19.38 19.49 -13.18
C PRO A 5 -18.66 19.64 -11.83
N PHE A 6 -19.38 20.04 -10.79
CA PHE A 6 -18.85 20.21 -9.43
C PHE A 6 -18.82 18.90 -8.62
N PHE A 7 -19.59 17.90 -9.04
CA PHE A 7 -19.64 16.57 -8.44
C PHE A 7 -19.87 15.53 -9.54
N GLU A 8 -18.99 14.54 -9.63
CA GLU A 8 -19.13 13.38 -10.49
C GLU A 8 -19.15 12.15 -9.59
N LEU A 9 -20.10 11.26 -9.82
CA LEU A 9 -20.23 10.01 -9.10
C LEU A 9 -20.13 8.87 -10.09
N ASP A 10 -19.11 8.05 -9.94
CA ASP A 10 -19.02 6.77 -10.64
C ASP A 10 -19.79 5.72 -9.84
N LEU A 11 -20.86 5.17 -10.43
CA LEU A 11 -21.68 4.15 -9.78
C LEU A 11 -20.95 2.81 -9.63
N ALA A 12 -19.90 2.57 -10.42
CA ALA A 12 -19.07 1.37 -10.31
C ALA A 12 -17.92 1.54 -9.29
N SER A 13 -17.54 2.79 -8.98
CA SER A 13 -16.42 3.11 -8.11
C SER A 13 -16.71 4.37 -7.30
N PHE A 14 -17.37 4.22 -6.15
CA PHE A 14 -17.58 5.30 -5.18
C PHE A 14 -17.12 4.87 -3.78
N ASP A 15 -16.70 5.85 -2.98
CA ASP A 15 -16.36 5.66 -1.59
C ASP A 15 -17.46 6.20 -0.65
N GLU A 16 -17.30 5.97 0.65
CA GLU A 16 -18.26 6.43 1.65
C GLU A 16 -18.36 7.97 1.72
N HIS A 17 -17.30 8.68 1.30
CA HIS A 17 -17.29 10.14 1.24
C HIS A 17 -18.23 10.65 0.13
N HIS A 18 -18.24 10.01 -1.04
CA HIS A 18 -19.17 10.35 -2.12
C HIS A 18 -20.64 10.20 -1.66
N ILE A 19 -20.96 9.18 -0.86
CA ILE A 19 -22.31 8.95 -0.34
C ILE A 19 -22.70 9.99 0.71
N LYS A 20 -21.78 10.35 1.62
CA LYS A 20 -22.00 11.43 2.60
C LYS A 20 -22.30 12.75 1.89
N GLU A 21 -21.62 13.02 0.78
CA GLU A 21 -21.85 14.21 -0.01
C GLU A 21 -23.16 14.15 -0.80
N LEU A 22 -23.49 13.00 -1.39
CA LEU A 22 -24.76 12.79 -2.09
C LEU A 22 -25.98 13.03 -1.18
N LYS A 23 -25.89 12.66 0.10
CA LYS A 23 -26.96 12.87 1.09
C LYS A 23 -27.29 14.34 1.31
N LYS A 24 -26.33 15.25 1.16
CA LYS A 24 -26.54 16.71 1.30
C LYS A 24 -27.42 17.29 0.18
N PHE A 25 -27.53 16.59 -0.95
CA PHE A 25 -28.38 16.99 -2.08
C PHE A 25 -29.79 16.38 -2.04
N THR A 26 -30.14 15.65 -0.97
CA THR A 26 -31.49 15.08 -0.82
C THR A 26 -32.53 16.14 -0.47
N LYS A 27 -33.78 15.91 -0.89
CA LYS A 27 -34.90 16.87 -0.74
C LYS A 27 -35.10 17.37 0.69
N SER A 28 -34.83 16.54 1.70
CA SER A 28 -34.98 16.88 3.12
C SER A 28 -33.84 17.72 3.69
N ALA A 29 -32.67 17.73 3.05
CA ALA A 29 -31.45 18.42 3.51
C ALA A 29 -31.01 19.55 2.54
N PHE A 30 -31.84 19.86 1.54
CA PHE A 30 -31.52 20.80 0.47
C PHE A 30 -31.48 22.25 0.99
N SER A 31 -30.34 22.92 0.78
CA SER A 31 -30.13 24.34 1.07
C SER A 31 -29.32 24.98 -0.07
N LEU A 32 -29.87 26.02 -0.71
CA LEU A 32 -29.28 26.62 -1.92
C LEU A 32 -27.90 27.26 -1.63
N GLU A 33 -27.78 27.99 -0.52
CA GLU A 33 -26.52 28.64 -0.10
C GLU A 33 -25.45 27.61 0.26
N ASP A 34 -25.83 26.55 0.96
CA ASP A 34 -24.93 25.46 1.31
C ASP A 34 -24.49 24.68 0.08
N ILE A 35 -25.39 24.46 -0.89
CA ILE A 35 -25.08 23.76 -2.14
C ILE A 35 -24.10 24.56 -2.99
N LEU A 36 -24.27 25.87 -3.14
CA LEU A 36 -23.34 26.71 -3.90
C LEU A 36 -21.96 26.76 -3.25
N THR A 37 -21.92 26.88 -1.92
CA THR A 37 -20.67 26.89 -1.17
C THR A 37 -19.97 25.53 -1.26
N THR A 38 -20.71 24.44 -1.01
CA THR A 38 -20.20 23.06 -1.11
C THR A 38 -19.74 22.75 -2.53
N ALA A 39 -20.48 23.15 -3.57
CA ALA A 39 -20.09 22.95 -4.96
C ALA A 39 -18.78 23.67 -5.29
N ASN A 40 -18.60 24.91 -4.86
CA ASN A 40 -17.35 25.65 -5.04
C ASN A 40 -16.20 24.96 -4.30
N THR A 41 -16.39 24.58 -3.03
CA THR A 41 -15.38 23.87 -2.26
C THR A 41 -15.00 22.55 -2.92
N LEU A 42 -15.96 21.72 -3.33
CA LEU A 42 -15.71 20.44 -4.01
C LEU A 42 -14.96 20.62 -5.32
N LYS A 43 -15.35 21.62 -6.12
CA LYS A 43 -14.67 21.97 -7.38
C LYS A 43 -13.21 22.32 -7.12
N TYR A 44 -12.93 23.25 -6.21
CA TYR A 44 -11.57 23.67 -5.91
C TYR A 44 -10.76 22.55 -5.24
N THR A 45 -11.35 21.78 -4.33
CA THR A 45 -10.69 20.63 -3.71
C THR A 45 -10.28 19.59 -4.75
N ARG A 46 -11.14 19.29 -5.73
CA ARG A 46 -10.81 18.35 -6.81
C ARG A 46 -9.66 18.87 -7.68
N GLU A 47 -9.74 20.14 -8.10
CA GLU A 47 -8.69 20.74 -8.93
C GLU A 47 -7.35 20.79 -8.16
N ILE A 48 -7.36 21.17 -6.88
CA ILE A 48 -6.16 21.16 -6.02
C ILE A 48 -5.62 19.73 -5.86
N LYS A 49 -6.47 18.73 -5.62
CA LYS A 49 -6.03 17.33 -5.55
C LYS A 49 -5.35 16.87 -6.84
N LYS A 50 -5.88 17.29 -7.99
CA LYS A 50 -5.30 16.97 -9.30
C LYS A 50 -3.93 17.63 -9.47
N ILE A 51 -3.83 18.94 -9.19
CA ILE A 51 -2.55 19.66 -9.23
C ILE A 51 -1.54 19.00 -8.29
N LEU A 52 -1.96 18.64 -7.08
CA LEU A 52 -1.09 17.98 -6.11
C LEU A 52 -0.63 16.60 -6.59
N ASP A 53 -1.49 15.81 -7.23
CA ASP A 53 -1.09 14.53 -7.84
C ASP A 53 -0.08 14.73 -8.99
N ASP A 54 -0.29 15.74 -9.83
CA ASP A 54 0.61 16.10 -10.92
C ASP A 54 1.98 16.57 -10.38
N GLU A 55 2.00 17.48 -9.40
CA GLU A 55 3.21 17.98 -8.72
C GLU A 55 3.95 16.88 -7.95
N LEU A 56 3.22 15.92 -7.38
CA LEU A 56 3.82 14.75 -6.76
C LEU A 56 4.46 13.85 -7.82
N LYS A 57 3.82 13.61 -8.97
CA LYS A 57 4.37 12.76 -10.03
C LYS A 57 5.59 13.38 -10.70
N GLU A 58 5.48 14.64 -11.08
CA GLU A 58 6.48 15.43 -11.77
C GLU A 58 6.54 16.82 -11.14
N PRO A 59 7.45 17.03 -10.17
CA PRO A 59 7.52 18.28 -9.42
C PRO A 59 7.92 19.44 -10.32
N SER A 60 7.10 20.49 -10.34
CA SER A 60 7.38 21.71 -11.08
C SER A 60 8.50 22.51 -10.42
N GLU A 61 9.11 23.40 -11.20
CA GLU A 61 10.18 24.28 -10.70
C GLU A 61 9.71 25.15 -9.53
N ASP A 62 8.47 25.62 -9.56
CA ASP A 62 7.87 26.43 -8.51
C ASP A 62 7.65 25.61 -7.23
N PHE A 63 7.22 24.36 -7.37
CA PHE A 63 7.07 23.44 -6.24
C PHE A 63 8.42 23.11 -5.60
N VAL A 64 9.47 22.91 -6.39
CA VAL A 64 10.83 22.68 -5.87
C VAL A 64 11.37 23.94 -5.19
N ARG A 65 11.22 25.11 -5.80
CA ARG A 65 11.64 26.40 -5.22
C ARG A 65 10.95 26.72 -3.91
N PHE A 66 9.75 26.20 -3.67
CA PHE A 66 9.07 26.33 -2.38
C PHE A 66 9.86 25.66 -1.25
N PHE A 67 10.50 24.51 -1.50
CA PHE A 67 11.25 23.78 -0.47
C PHE A 67 12.64 24.34 -0.22
N ILE A 68 13.35 24.79 -1.26
CA ILE A 68 14.75 25.26 -1.18
C ILE A 68 15.01 26.20 0.01
N PRO A 69 14.28 27.33 0.19
CA PRO A 69 14.57 28.25 1.30
C PRO A 69 14.25 27.69 2.69
N LEU A 70 13.52 26.57 2.78
CA LEU A 70 13.17 25.92 4.05
C LEU A 70 14.25 24.94 4.51
N VAL A 71 15.11 24.46 3.59
CA VAL A 71 16.07 23.38 3.86
C VAL A 71 17.50 23.72 3.44
N TYR A 72 17.71 24.82 2.70
CA TYR A 72 19.00 25.25 2.19
C TYR A 72 19.25 26.72 2.49
N ASP A 73 20.35 27.00 3.20
CA ASP A 73 20.73 28.35 3.67
C ASP A 73 21.36 29.25 2.59
N GLY A 74 21.22 28.90 1.31
CA GLY A 74 21.79 29.65 0.18
C GLY A 74 20.75 30.12 -0.85
N ARG A 75 21.23 30.76 -1.92
CA ARG A 75 20.34 31.27 -2.98
C ARG A 75 19.83 30.12 -3.84
N ALA A 76 18.53 30.10 -4.13
CA ALA A 76 17.92 29.21 -5.12
C ALA A 76 18.36 29.59 -6.55
N THR A 77 19.57 29.16 -6.95
CA THR A 77 20.06 29.28 -8.33
C THR A 77 19.54 28.13 -9.18
N GLN A 78 19.55 28.27 -10.51
CA GLN A 78 19.05 27.23 -11.42
C GLN A 78 19.69 25.85 -11.17
N SER A 79 21.00 25.83 -10.92
CA SER A 79 21.74 24.59 -10.61
C SER A 79 21.25 23.92 -9.33
N ILE A 80 20.90 24.72 -8.30
CA ILE A 80 20.37 24.20 -7.03
C ILE A 80 18.94 23.71 -7.25
N VAL A 81 18.15 24.41 -8.05
CA VAL A 81 16.78 23.98 -8.37
C VAL A 81 16.79 22.63 -9.09
N GLU A 82 17.69 22.42 -10.05
CA GLU A 82 17.84 21.13 -10.74
C GLU A 82 18.26 20.00 -9.80
N GLU A 83 19.24 20.25 -8.92
CA GLU A 83 19.67 19.29 -7.90
C GLU A 83 18.52 18.92 -6.95
N PHE A 84 17.82 19.94 -6.44
CA PHE A 84 16.69 19.75 -5.53
C PHE A 84 15.50 19.08 -6.22
N THR A 85 15.33 19.22 -7.54
CA THR A 85 14.27 18.52 -8.28
C THR A 85 14.43 17.00 -8.15
N GLY A 86 15.66 16.50 -8.23
CA GLY A 86 15.97 15.08 -7.98
C GLY A 86 15.67 14.67 -6.55
N ILE A 87 16.12 15.49 -5.58
CA ILE A 87 15.92 15.23 -4.15
C ILE A 87 14.43 15.20 -3.78
N VAL A 88 13.62 16.17 -4.26
CA VAL A 88 12.18 16.22 -4.01
C VAL A 88 11.48 14.98 -4.57
N LYS A 89 11.88 14.53 -5.77
CA LYS A 89 11.30 13.34 -6.40
C LYS A 89 11.59 12.07 -5.60
N GLU A 90 12.80 11.92 -5.08
CA GLU A 90 13.19 10.78 -4.26
C GLU A 90 12.54 10.83 -2.87
N ALA A 91 12.59 11.99 -2.21
CA ALA A 91 11.98 12.22 -0.90
C ALA A 91 10.48 11.92 -0.92
N ARG A 92 9.77 12.26 -2.01
CA ARG A 92 8.37 11.91 -2.19
C ARG A 92 8.15 10.40 -2.23
N LYS A 93 8.96 9.66 -2.99
CA LYS A 93 8.83 8.20 -3.09
C LYS A 93 9.04 7.56 -1.72
N GLN A 94 10.07 8.00 -1.00
CA GLN A 94 10.34 7.56 0.37
C GLN A 94 9.18 7.92 1.31
N PHE A 95 8.71 9.17 1.30
CA PHE A 95 7.60 9.62 2.14
C PHE A 95 6.29 8.85 1.91
N ILE A 96 5.93 8.58 0.65
CA ILE A 96 4.74 7.79 0.34
C ILE A 96 4.91 6.36 0.85
N ASN A 97 6.06 5.74 0.62
CA ASN A 97 6.35 4.39 1.13
C ASN A 97 6.30 4.35 2.65
N GLU A 98 6.89 5.33 3.34
CA GLU A 98 6.82 5.46 4.79
C GLU A 98 5.38 5.63 5.29
N LYS A 99 4.57 6.49 4.66
CA LYS A 99 3.17 6.68 5.06
C LYS A 99 2.31 5.44 4.80
N ILE A 100 2.58 4.70 3.73
CA ILE A 100 1.94 3.41 3.48
C ILE A 100 2.35 2.43 4.58
N ASN A 101 3.64 2.33 4.88
CA ASN A 101 4.16 1.43 5.92
C ASN A 101 3.64 1.80 7.32
N GLU A 102 3.56 3.09 7.67
CA GLU A 102 2.95 3.57 8.92
C GLU A 102 1.46 3.22 8.98
N ARG A 103 0.71 3.39 7.90
CA ARG A 103 -0.72 3.05 7.86
C ARG A 103 -0.94 1.55 7.91
N LEU A 104 -0.09 0.76 7.25
CA LEU A 104 -0.07 -0.70 7.35
C LEU A 104 0.23 -1.12 8.79
N LYS A 105 1.27 -0.56 9.40
CA LYS A 105 1.64 -0.82 10.80
C LYS A 105 0.56 -0.40 11.79
N SER A 106 -0.09 0.75 11.58
CA SER A 106 -1.18 1.21 12.42
C SER A 106 -2.44 0.35 12.27
N ALA A 107 -2.72 -0.18 11.08
CA ALA A 107 -3.81 -1.13 10.89
C ALA A 107 -3.48 -2.48 11.54
N LEU A 108 -2.22 -2.93 11.47
CA LEU A 108 -1.72 -4.12 12.16
C LEU A 108 -1.80 -3.98 13.69
N SER A 109 -1.38 -2.84 14.25
CA SER A 109 -1.42 -2.60 15.71
C SER A 109 -2.82 -2.36 16.27
N ALA A 110 -3.78 -1.95 15.45
CA ALA A 110 -5.19 -1.87 15.86
C ALA A 110 -5.81 -3.27 16.07
N GLU A 111 -5.27 -4.32 15.45
CA GLU A 111 -5.70 -5.72 15.62
C GLU A 111 -5.06 -6.38 16.86
N ASP A 112 -3.92 -5.86 17.34
CA ASP A 112 -3.29 -6.35 18.59
C ASP A 112 -4.10 -5.94 19.85
N GLU A 113 -4.80 -4.79 19.84
CA GLU A 113 -5.59 -4.35 21.01
C GLU A 113 -7.00 -4.96 21.07
N GLU A 114 -7.62 -5.35 19.94
CA GLU A 114 -8.92 -6.05 19.95
C GLU A 114 -8.83 -7.53 20.40
N SER A 115 -7.61 -8.05 20.58
CA SER A 115 -7.35 -9.39 21.13
C SER A 115 -7.17 -9.43 22.65
N SER A 116 -7.34 -8.30 23.35
CA SER A 116 -7.00 -8.17 24.78
C SER A 116 -8.21 -7.96 25.69
N ASN A 117 -9.24 -8.80 25.55
CA ASN A 117 -10.25 -8.95 26.60
C ASN A 117 -10.83 -10.36 26.67
N THR A 118 -10.06 -11.31 27.19
CA THR A 118 -10.60 -12.34 28.09
C THR A 118 -9.48 -12.85 29.02
N ASN A 119 -9.64 -12.62 30.32
CA ASN A 119 -8.89 -13.29 31.37
C ASN A 119 -9.16 -14.80 31.33
N GLU A 120 -8.13 -15.64 31.17
CA GLU A 120 -7.67 -16.60 32.19
C GLU A 120 -6.51 -17.49 31.67
N PRO A 121 -5.66 -18.01 32.57
CA PRO A 121 -4.34 -18.51 32.23
C PRO A 121 -4.39 -19.99 31.83
N HIS A 122 -3.88 -20.32 30.64
CA HIS A 122 -3.43 -21.68 30.36
C HIS A 122 -1.97 -21.69 29.92
N ASN A 123 -1.15 -22.04 30.91
CA ASN A 123 0.21 -22.51 30.78
C ASN A 123 0.21 -23.78 29.91
N ALA A 124 0.56 -23.64 28.64
CA ALA A 124 1.05 -24.72 27.82
C ALA A 124 2.35 -24.26 27.15
N LYS A 125 3.45 -24.45 27.89
CA LYS A 125 4.78 -24.56 27.32
C LYS A 125 4.76 -25.68 26.27
N GLN A 126 4.66 -25.31 24.99
CA GLN A 126 5.23 -26.11 23.93
C GLN A 126 6.58 -25.51 23.58
N VAL A 127 7.60 -26.30 23.93
CA VAL A 127 8.98 -26.17 23.50
C VAL A 127 8.96 -26.17 21.97
N ILE A 128 9.26 -25.03 21.36
CA ILE A 128 9.72 -25.01 19.97
C ILE A 128 11.23 -25.07 20.07
N GLU A 129 11.77 -26.20 19.61
CA GLU A 129 13.19 -26.44 19.46
C GLU A 129 13.84 -25.31 18.66
N ASP A 130 14.95 -24.83 19.22
CA ASP A 130 15.97 -24.00 18.60
C ASP A 130 16.47 -24.68 17.31
N ASP A 131 16.05 -24.19 16.13
CA ASP A 131 16.53 -24.70 14.83
C ASP A 131 17.05 -23.60 13.90
N GLY A 132 17.53 -22.47 14.45
CA GLY A 132 18.36 -21.49 13.73
C GLY A 132 17.75 -20.84 12.48
N ILE A 133 16.41 -20.88 12.34
CA ILE A 133 15.66 -20.20 11.29
C ILE A 133 15.24 -18.84 11.86
N GLU A 134 16.00 -17.80 11.52
CA GLU A 134 15.65 -16.42 11.83
C GLU A 134 14.94 -15.83 10.62
N THR A 135 13.63 -15.60 10.73
CA THR A 135 12.89 -14.85 9.71
C THR A 135 13.41 -13.43 9.72
N THR A 136 14.02 -13.03 8.61
CA THR A 136 14.68 -11.73 8.50
C THR A 136 13.66 -10.60 8.38
N GLU A 137 14.04 -9.37 8.78
CA GLU A 137 13.17 -8.20 8.64
C GLU A 137 12.70 -7.98 7.19
N GLU A 138 13.55 -8.29 6.22
CA GLU A 138 13.23 -8.22 4.79
C GLU A 138 12.17 -9.27 4.37
N GLU A 139 12.20 -10.48 4.94
CA GLU A 139 11.19 -11.51 4.67
C GLU A 139 9.84 -11.15 5.27
N ILE A 140 9.85 -10.51 6.45
CA ILE A 140 8.65 -9.93 7.07
C ILE A 140 8.09 -8.81 6.21
N GLU A 141 8.95 -7.91 5.71
CA GLU A 141 8.57 -6.84 4.79
C GLU A 141 7.95 -7.40 3.50
N GLY A 142 8.62 -8.38 2.87
CA GLY A 142 8.12 -9.05 1.68
C GLY A 142 6.77 -9.74 1.92
N TYR A 143 6.59 -10.37 3.08
CA TYR A 143 5.30 -10.95 3.48
C TYR A 143 4.18 -9.90 3.58
N HIS A 144 4.46 -8.75 4.20
CA HIS A 144 3.50 -7.66 4.29
C HIS A 144 3.13 -7.08 2.92
N ILE A 145 4.10 -6.96 2.01
CA ILE A 145 3.85 -6.52 0.63
C ILE A 145 2.91 -7.50 -0.08
N VAL A 146 3.17 -8.81 0.02
CA VAL A 146 2.30 -9.83 -0.58
C VAL A 146 0.90 -9.82 0.03
N LYS A 147 0.78 -9.66 1.36
CA LYS A 147 -0.51 -9.45 2.03
C LYS A 147 -1.25 -8.22 1.50
N ALA A 148 -0.55 -7.11 1.31
CA ALA A 148 -1.15 -5.87 0.80
C ALA A 148 -1.67 -6.02 -0.64
N ILE A 149 -0.92 -6.72 -1.50
CA ILE A 149 -1.32 -7.06 -2.87
C ILE A 149 -2.59 -7.93 -2.88
N LEU A 150 -2.67 -8.90 -1.97
CA LEU A 150 -3.78 -9.86 -1.92
C LEU A 150 -5.04 -9.36 -1.22
N ARG A 151 -4.97 -8.24 -0.48
CA ARG A 151 -6.10 -7.66 0.24
C ARG A 151 -7.32 -7.35 -0.63
N GLN A 152 -7.13 -7.15 -1.93
CA GLN A 152 -8.22 -6.87 -2.87
C GLN A 152 -8.94 -8.14 -3.36
N VAL A 153 -8.33 -9.31 -3.16
CA VAL A 153 -8.75 -10.58 -3.79
C VAL A 153 -9.11 -11.64 -2.74
N VAL A 154 -8.47 -11.61 -1.56
CA VAL A 154 -8.66 -12.61 -0.50
C VAL A 154 -8.77 -11.95 0.86
N ASP A 155 -9.52 -12.59 1.76
CA ASP A 155 -9.49 -12.24 3.17
C ASP A 155 -8.07 -12.42 3.76
N VAL A 156 -7.58 -11.39 4.45
CA VAL A 156 -6.19 -11.25 4.92
C VAL A 156 -5.84 -12.35 5.93
N HIS A 157 -6.84 -12.92 6.60
CA HIS A 157 -6.70 -14.05 7.52
C HIS A 157 -6.27 -15.36 6.84
N GLY A 158 -6.40 -15.46 5.53
CA GLY A 158 -5.99 -16.63 4.76
C GLY A 158 -4.49 -16.66 4.40
N VAL A 159 -3.71 -15.59 4.61
CA VAL A 159 -2.32 -15.52 4.11
C VAL A 159 -1.31 -15.77 5.23
N PHE A 160 -0.62 -16.90 5.17
CA PHE A 160 0.32 -17.36 6.20
C PHE A 160 1.77 -17.32 5.71
N ILE A 161 2.68 -17.02 6.63
CA ILE A 161 4.13 -17.06 6.40
C ILE A 161 4.70 -18.33 7.03
N ARG A 162 5.52 -19.07 6.28
CA ARG A 162 6.27 -20.22 6.78
C ARG A 162 7.70 -20.14 6.30
N ASP A 163 8.59 -19.91 7.25
CA ASP A 163 10.00 -19.82 6.97
C ASP A 163 10.65 -21.21 6.89
N THR A 164 11.62 -21.35 5.99
CA THR A 164 12.41 -22.57 5.81
C THR A 164 13.86 -22.22 5.54
N LYS A 165 14.78 -23.17 5.76
CA LYS A 165 16.22 -22.98 5.56
C LYS A 165 16.63 -22.50 4.15
N SER A 166 15.76 -22.59 3.15
CA SER A 166 16.07 -22.22 1.76
C SER A 166 15.19 -21.11 1.18
N TYR A 167 14.07 -20.78 1.82
CA TYR A 167 13.13 -19.75 1.39
C TYR A 167 12.09 -19.47 2.48
N CYS A 168 11.54 -18.26 2.48
CA CYS A 168 10.35 -17.91 3.21
C CYS A 168 9.11 -18.11 2.32
N GLY A 169 8.23 -19.05 2.69
CA GLY A 169 7.05 -19.43 1.94
C GLY A 169 5.83 -18.62 2.37
N ILE A 170 5.06 -18.13 1.40
CA ILE A 170 3.77 -17.48 1.64
C ILE A 170 2.67 -18.40 1.11
N LEU A 171 1.75 -18.78 1.98
CA LEU A 171 0.75 -19.82 1.76
C LEU A 171 -0.66 -19.26 1.94
N LEU A 172 -1.62 -19.82 1.20
CA LEU A 172 -3.03 -19.62 1.46
C LEU A 172 -3.54 -20.70 2.45
N ASP A 173 -4.34 -20.30 3.43
CA ASP A 173 -4.98 -21.11 4.48
C ASP A 173 -4.02 -22.01 5.29
N ASP A 174 -2.77 -21.57 5.48
CA ASP A 174 -1.67 -22.35 6.08
C ASP A 174 -1.48 -23.74 5.42
N ASN A 175 -1.79 -23.83 4.12
CA ASN A 175 -1.77 -25.08 3.39
C ASN A 175 -0.60 -25.14 2.40
N ASN A 176 0.31 -26.08 2.60
CA ASN A 176 1.46 -26.32 1.71
C ASN A 176 1.07 -26.69 0.27
N ARG A 177 -0.18 -27.08 0.02
CA ARG A 177 -0.72 -27.32 -1.33
C ARG A 177 -1.18 -26.06 -2.05
N LYS A 178 -1.29 -24.94 -1.34
CA LYS A 178 -1.69 -23.65 -1.89
C LYS A 178 -0.58 -22.59 -1.69
N PRO A 179 0.63 -22.79 -2.23
CA PRO A 179 1.66 -21.77 -2.16
C PRO A 179 1.31 -20.57 -3.06
N ILE A 180 1.41 -19.37 -2.50
CA ILE A 180 1.19 -18.11 -3.22
C ILE A 180 2.49 -17.68 -3.90
N CYS A 181 3.57 -17.59 -3.12
CA CYS A 181 4.91 -17.28 -3.59
C CYS A 181 5.97 -17.74 -2.58
N ARG A 182 7.23 -17.71 -3.00
CA ARG A 182 8.39 -18.01 -2.14
C ARG A 182 9.43 -16.91 -2.22
N LEU A 183 9.74 -16.30 -1.09
CA LEU A 183 10.76 -15.28 -0.96
C LEU A 183 12.11 -15.95 -0.67
N ARG A 184 13.15 -15.58 -1.40
CA ARG A 184 14.52 -16.09 -1.23
C ARG A 184 15.46 -14.92 -1.04
N PHE A 185 15.50 -14.37 0.17
CA PHE A 185 16.32 -13.21 0.50
C PHE A 185 17.63 -13.59 1.21
N ASN A 186 17.77 -14.86 1.59
CA ASN A 186 18.93 -15.41 2.32
C ASN A 186 20.23 -15.54 1.49
N TYR A 187 20.26 -15.04 0.24
CA TYR A 187 21.42 -15.08 -0.65
C TYR A 187 21.79 -13.67 -1.12
N SER A 188 23.04 -13.48 -1.57
CA SER A 188 23.52 -12.20 -2.12
C SER A 188 22.68 -11.66 -3.28
N ASN A 189 22.03 -12.54 -4.04
CA ASN A 189 21.04 -12.19 -5.03
C ASN A 189 19.65 -12.60 -4.53
N LYS A 190 18.72 -11.65 -4.48
CA LYS A 190 17.35 -11.88 -4.01
C LYS A 190 16.48 -12.42 -5.14
N TYR A 191 15.57 -13.32 -4.80
CA TYR A 191 14.62 -13.87 -5.77
C TYR A 191 13.23 -14.02 -5.18
N ILE A 192 12.23 -13.88 -6.04
CA ILE A 192 10.85 -14.29 -5.78
C ILE A 192 10.52 -15.52 -6.63
N GLY A 193 9.97 -16.55 -6.01
CA GLY A 193 9.35 -17.69 -6.66
C GLY A 193 7.87 -17.39 -6.89
N LEU A 194 7.49 -17.19 -8.14
CA LEU A 194 6.11 -16.98 -8.56
C LEU A 194 5.53 -18.29 -9.09
N PHE A 195 4.29 -18.60 -8.71
CA PHE A 195 3.61 -19.79 -9.21
C PHE A 195 2.76 -19.44 -10.44
N SER A 196 2.66 -20.38 -11.37
CA SER A 196 1.66 -20.37 -12.44
C SER A 196 1.40 -21.83 -12.84
N ASN A 197 0.14 -22.26 -12.83
CA ASN A 197 -0.24 -23.65 -13.10
C ASN A 197 0.56 -24.67 -12.27
N LYS A 198 0.76 -24.40 -10.98
CA LYS A 198 1.56 -25.24 -10.04
C LYS A 198 3.06 -25.36 -10.39
N ILE A 199 3.55 -24.62 -11.38
CA ILE A 199 4.98 -24.53 -11.71
C ILE A 199 5.56 -23.28 -11.07
N GLU A 200 6.70 -23.44 -10.40
CA GLU A 200 7.42 -22.32 -9.78
C GLU A 200 8.42 -21.72 -10.78
N GLU A 201 8.31 -20.42 -11.04
CA GLU A 201 9.30 -19.63 -11.75
C GLU A 201 10.09 -18.76 -10.77
N LYS A 202 11.43 -18.85 -10.83
CA LYS A 202 12.32 -18.05 -9.99
C LYS A 202 12.75 -16.78 -10.73
N VAL A 203 12.34 -15.64 -10.21
CA VAL A 203 12.60 -14.32 -10.80
C VAL A 203 13.53 -13.50 -9.90
N PRO A 204 14.62 -12.92 -10.42
CA PRO A 204 15.50 -12.05 -9.64
C PRO A 204 14.80 -10.73 -9.29
N ILE A 205 15.05 -10.24 -8.09
CA ILE A 205 14.62 -8.92 -7.62
C ILE A 205 15.77 -8.22 -6.91
N ASP A 206 15.77 -6.89 -6.91
CA ASP A 206 16.82 -6.10 -6.26
C ASP A 206 16.43 -5.74 -4.81
N ASN A 207 15.13 -5.50 -4.58
CA ASN A 207 14.57 -5.10 -3.28
C ASN A 207 13.16 -5.70 -3.05
N PRO A 208 12.65 -5.72 -1.80
CA PRO A 208 11.30 -6.20 -1.51
C PRO A 208 10.19 -5.43 -2.23
N ASP A 209 10.34 -4.13 -2.50
CA ASP A 209 9.33 -3.34 -3.23
C ASP A 209 9.09 -3.86 -4.66
N ASP A 210 10.09 -4.51 -5.27
CA ASP A 210 9.95 -5.08 -6.61
C ASP A 210 8.86 -6.16 -6.69
N ILE A 211 8.41 -6.71 -5.56
CA ILE A 211 7.27 -7.62 -5.48
C ILE A 211 6.00 -6.99 -6.09
N PHE A 212 5.81 -5.66 -5.97
CA PHE A 212 4.66 -4.95 -6.58
C PHE A 212 4.62 -5.06 -8.10
N LYS A 213 5.77 -5.22 -8.77
CA LYS A 213 5.83 -5.42 -10.23
C LYS A 213 5.17 -6.73 -10.66
N TYR A 214 5.01 -7.67 -9.74
CA TYR A 214 4.43 -8.99 -9.96
C TYR A 214 3.07 -9.16 -9.29
N ALA A 215 2.41 -8.06 -8.90
CA ALA A 215 1.12 -8.08 -8.21
C ALA A 215 0.06 -8.88 -8.97
N ASP A 216 -0.10 -8.62 -10.27
CA ASP A 216 -1.07 -9.34 -11.12
C ASP A 216 -0.82 -10.85 -11.14
N ARG A 217 0.46 -11.26 -11.17
CA ARG A 217 0.85 -12.69 -11.15
C ARG A 217 0.55 -13.33 -9.79
N ILE A 218 0.79 -12.61 -8.70
CA ILE A 218 0.51 -13.08 -7.34
C ILE A 218 -1.00 -13.23 -7.12
N GLN A 219 -1.80 -12.30 -7.63
CA GLN A 219 -3.26 -12.38 -7.58
C GLN A 219 -3.82 -13.53 -8.44
N ALA A 220 -3.24 -13.75 -9.63
CA ALA A 220 -3.66 -14.84 -10.51
C ALA A 220 -3.53 -16.23 -9.85
N VAL A 221 -2.51 -16.44 -9.01
CA VAL A 221 -2.31 -17.71 -8.27
C VAL A 221 -3.49 -18.02 -7.34
N ILE A 222 -4.11 -17.01 -6.75
CA ILE A 222 -5.30 -17.20 -5.92
C ILE A 222 -6.48 -17.65 -6.78
N ALA A 223 -6.69 -17.01 -7.92
CA ALA A 223 -7.79 -17.36 -8.83
C ALA A 223 -7.70 -18.82 -9.29
N GLU A 224 -6.48 -19.35 -9.49
CA GLU A 224 -6.26 -20.77 -9.78
C GLU A 224 -6.75 -21.72 -8.65
N TYR A 225 -6.76 -21.26 -7.39
CA TYR A 225 -7.23 -22.06 -6.24
C TYR A 225 -8.74 -21.96 -5.98
N ASP A 226 -9.39 -20.89 -6.47
CA ASP A 226 -10.86 -20.73 -6.37
C ASP A 226 -11.59 -21.47 -7.51
N GLU A 227 -10.90 -21.81 -8.61
CA GLU A 227 -11.44 -22.61 -9.72
C GLU A 227 -11.31 -24.14 -9.53
N GLU A 228 -10.62 -24.61 -8.48
CA GLU A 228 -10.49 -26.04 -8.08
C GLU A 228 -11.49 -26.46 -6.99
#